data_AF-A0A544YI33-F1
#
_entry.id   AF-A0A544YI33-F1
#
_cell.length_a   1.000
_cell.length_b   1.000
_cell.length_c   1.000
_cell.angle_alpha   90.00
_cell.angle_beta   90.00
_cell.angle_gamma   90.00
#
_symmetry.space_group_name_H-M   'P 1'
#
loop_
_entity.id
_entity.type
_entity.pdbx_description
1 polymer ?
#
loop_
_entity_poly.entity_id
_entity_poly.type
_entity_poly.pdbx_seq_one_letter_code
_entity_poly.pdbx_strand_id
1 'polypeptide(L)'
;MTAQPHDFVSRETPLPEKNLRAIRAALVVPQDREAFDAGLKAVLDEVRVNLDLGALNAFVHRWWISVCDSVRDPQGRRQMHERAEHVLAGEPRSEGKPWREILAARGIDV
;
A
#
# COMPACT_ATOMS: atom_id res chain seq x y z
N MET A 1 11.80 -11.12 36.67
CA MET A 1 11.80 -11.03 35.19
C MET A 1 11.73 -9.56 34.82
N THR A 2 12.82 -8.99 34.33
CA THR A 2 12.85 -7.63 33.79
C THR A 2 12.80 -7.74 32.27
N ALA A 3 11.68 -7.31 31.68
CA ALA A 3 11.55 -7.20 30.23
C ALA A 3 12.45 -6.05 29.76
N GLN A 4 13.46 -6.34 28.96
CA GLN A 4 14.21 -5.30 28.26
C GLN A 4 13.29 -4.69 27.18
N PRO A 5 13.19 -3.35 27.09
CA PRO A 5 12.62 -2.71 25.93
C PRO A 5 13.48 -3.14 24.75
N HIS A 6 12.88 -3.80 23.76
CA HIS A 6 13.55 -3.94 22.49
C HIS A 6 13.71 -2.53 21.95
N ASP A 7 14.95 -2.04 21.90
CA ASP A 7 15.30 -0.88 21.11
C ASP A 7 14.91 -1.23 19.66
N PHE A 8 13.69 -0.85 19.27
CA PHE A 8 13.33 -0.71 17.88
C PHE A 8 14.22 0.41 17.35
N VAL A 9 15.44 0.07 16.97
CA VAL A 9 16.26 0.91 16.11
C VAL A 9 15.57 0.86 14.75
N SER A 10 14.46 1.60 14.67
CA SER A 10 13.76 1.96 13.47
C SER A 10 14.78 2.71 12.64
N ARG A 11 15.49 1.99 11.76
CA ARG A 11 16.08 2.62 10.59
C ARG A 11 14.91 2.99 9.69
N GLU A 12 14.16 4.00 10.12
CA GLU A 12 12.97 4.46 9.43
C GLU A 12 13.41 4.96 8.08
N THR A 13 13.20 4.13 7.06
CA THR A 13 13.19 4.61 5.68
C THR A 13 12.23 5.80 5.67
N PRO A 14 12.71 7.02 5.35
CA PRO A 14 11.88 8.20 5.45
C PRO A 14 10.63 8.01 4.61
N LEU A 15 9.47 8.22 5.24
CA LEU A 15 8.20 8.14 4.53
C LEU A 15 8.17 9.23 3.45
N PRO A 16 7.60 8.94 2.27
CA PRO A 16 7.50 9.93 1.23
C PRO A 16 6.60 11.08 1.67
N GLU A 17 6.90 12.28 1.17
CA GLU A 17 6.02 13.42 1.32
C GLU A 17 4.64 13.14 0.68
N LYS A 18 3.59 13.75 1.24
CA LYS A 18 2.21 13.60 0.75
C LYS A 18 1.95 14.53 -0.45
N ASN A 19 2.68 14.31 -1.54
CA ASN A 19 2.47 14.99 -2.81
C ASN A 19 2.64 14.03 -3.99
N LEU A 20 2.04 14.37 -5.14
CA LEU A 20 2.01 13.51 -6.33
C LEU A 20 3.41 13.08 -6.79
N ARG A 21 4.39 13.98 -6.74
CA ARG A 21 5.76 13.72 -7.19
C ARG A 21 6.45 12.69 -6.30
N ALA A 22 6.43 12.90 -4.98
CA ALA A 22 7.06 12.02 -4.02
C ALA A 22 6.38 10.64 -4.00
N ILE A 23 5.05 10.60 -4.06
CA ILE A 23 4.27 9.37 -4.18
C ILE A 23 4.70 8.61 -5.44
N ARG A 24 4.69 9.26 -6.61
CA ARG A 24 5.03 8.61 -7.89
C ARG A 24 6.46 8.06 -7.93
N ALA A 25 7.41 8.74 -7.30
CA ALA A 25 8.80 8.32 -7.20
C ALA A 25 8.98 7.09 -6.30
N ALA A 26 8.17 6.97 -5.25
CA ALA A 26 8.26 5.90 -4.27
C ALA A 26 7.46 4.62 -4.64
N LEU A 27 6.65 4.66 -5.70
CA LEU A 27 6.08 3.44 -6.28
C LEU A 27 7.20 2.62 -6.92
N VAL A 28 7.43 1.39 -6.44
CA VAL A 28 8.50 0.50 -6.95
C VAL A 28 7.99 -0.61 -7.87
N VAL A 29 6.70 -0.93 -7.79
CA VAL A 29 6.06 -1.97 -8.61
C VAL A 29 5.46 -1.33 -9.87
N PRO A 30 5.73 -1.87 -11.08
CA PRO A 30 5.22 -1.31 -12.34
C PRO A 30 3.70 -1.14 -12.37
N GLN A 31 2.96 -2.14 -11.91
CA GLN A 31 1.50 -2.15 -11.85
C GLN A 31 0.96 -0.98 -11.04
N ASP A 32 1.58 -0.65 -9.91
CA ASP A 32 1.16 0.49 -9.10
C ASP A 32 1.47 1.83 -9.78
N ARG A 33 2.59 1.92 -10.51
CA ARG A 33 2.92 3.13 -11.28
C ARG A 33 1.90 3.38 -12.38
N GLU A 34 1.55 2.33 -13.11
CA GLU A 34 0.56 2.39 -14.20
C GLU A 34 -0.83 2.75 -13.66
N ALA A 35 -1.26 2.08 -12.57
CA ALA A 35 -2.53 2.38 -11.91
C ALA A 35 -2.56 3.81 -11.34
N PHE A 36 -1.46 4.30 -10.78
CA PHE A 36 -1.34 5.68 -10.31
C PHE A 36 -1.48 6.68 -11.46
N ASP A 37 -0.75 6.48 -12.56
CA ASP A 37 -0.76 7.41 -13.69
C ASP A 37 -2.13 7.46 -14.37
N ALA A 38 -2.75 6.30 -14.60
CA ALA A 38 -4.10 6.20 -15.16
C ALA A 38 -5.15 6.81 -14.22
N GLY A 39 -5.07 6.52 -12.93
CA GLY A 39 -5.98 7.06 -11.93
C GLY A 39 -5.84 8.58 -11.75
N LEU A 40 -4.61 9.10 -11.78
CA LEU A 40 -4.36 10.54 -11.70
C LEU A 40 -4.97 11.27 -12.90
N LYS A 41 -4.81 10.70 -14.11
CA LYS A 41 -5.46 11.24 -15.32
C LYS A 41 -6.98 11.31 -15.14
N ALA A 42 -7.61 10.21 -14.73
CA ALA A 42 -9.07 10.16 -14.56
C ALA A 42 -9.58 11.17 -13.52
N VAL A 43 -8.89 11.28 -12.38
CA VAL A 43 -9.27 12.24 -11.33
C VAL A 43 -9.09 13.69 -11.79
N LEU A 44 -8.04 13.99 -12.55
CA LEU A 44 -7.87 15.34 -13.12
C LEU A 44 -8.95 15.67 -14.15
N ASP A 45 -9.38 14.70 -14.94
CA ASP A 45 -10.50 14.85 -15.87
C ASP A 45 -11.82 15.11 -15.10
N GLU A 46 -12.06 14.42 -13.98
CA GLU A 46 -13.22 14.66 -13.10
C GLU A 46 -13.18 16.05 -12.44
N VAL A 47 -12.04 16.43 -11.86
CA VAL A 47 -11.82 17.74 -11.24
C VAL A 47 -12.08 18.86 -12.25
N ARG A 48 -11.67 18.67 -13.51
CA ARG A 48 -11.90 19.67 -14.56
C ARG A 48 -13.39 19.89 -14.83
N VAL A 49 -14.21 18.84 -14.75
CA VAL A 49 -15.66 18.91 -15.01
C VAL A 49 -16.40 19.47 -13.80
N ASN A 50 -16.07 18.99 -12.61
CA ASN A 50 -16.83 19.27 -11.40
C ASN A 50 -16.28 20.43 -10.57
N LEU A 51 -15.05 20.88 -10.86
CA LEU A 51 -14.28 21.88 -10.12
C LEU A 51 -14.09 21.55 -8.62
N ASP A 52 -14.22 20.26 -8.28
CA ASP A 52 -14.05 19.77 -6.92
C ASP A 52 -12.65 19.16 -6.73
N LEU A 53 -11.81 19.83 -5.95
CA LEU A 53 -10.48 19.35 -5.58
C LEU A 53 -10.50 18.25 -4.51
N GLY A 54 -11.66 17.96 -3.91
CA GLY A 54 -11.86 16.88 -2.96
C GLY A 54 -11.48 15.52 -3.53
N ALA A 55 -11.84 15.24 -4.78
CA ALA A 55 -11.47 14.02 -5.49
C ALA A 55 -9.93 13.85 -5.61
N LEU A 56 -9.23 14.94 -5.95
CA LEU A 56 -7.77 14.97 -6.03
C LEU A 56 -7.11 14.77 -4.67
N ASN A 57 -7.60 15.44 -3.62
CA ASN A 57 -7.05 15.30 -2.28
C ASN A 57 -7.24 13.87 -1.74
N ALA A 58 -8.41 13.27 -2.00
CA ALA A 58 -8.69 11.88 -1.64
C ALA A 58 -7.79 10.90 -2.41
N PHE A 59 -7.56 11.14 -3.71
CA PHE A 59 -6.63 10.36 -4.53
C PHE A 59 -5.20 10.39 -3.96
N VAL A 60 -4.67 11.59 -3.68
CA VAL A 60 -3.34 11.78 -3.07
C VAL A 60 -3.25 11.05 -1.73
N HIS A 61 -4.29 11.16 -0.89
CA HIS A 61 -4.26 10.53 0.42
C HIS A 61 -4.25 9.00 0.37
N ARG A 62 -5.10 8.40 -0.47
CA ARG A 62 -5.16 6.94 -0.64
C ARG A 62 -3.82 6.39 -1.12
N TRP A 63 -3.24 7.01 -2.14
CA TRP A 63 -1.94 6.57 -2.66
C TRP A 63 -0.79 6.80 -1.69
N TRP A 64 -0.82 7.88 -0.91
CA TRP A 64 0.18 8.10 0.13
C TRP A 64 0.18 6.99 1.19
N ILE A 65 -1.01 6.55 1.64
CA ILE A 65 -1.13 5.40 2.57
C ILE A 65 -0.52 4.15 1.93
N SER A 66 -0.91 3.84 0.70
CA SER A 66 -0.36 2.69 -0.02
C SER A 66 1.16 2.77 -0.08
N VAL A 67 1.75 3.87 -0.53
CA VAL A 67 3.21 3.96 -0.62
C VAL A 67 3.89 3.83 0.74
N CYS A 68 3.36 4.47 1.79
CA CYS A 68 3.90 4.30 3.15
C CYS A 68 3.94 2.83 3.58
N ASP A 69 2.87 2.08 3.30
CA ASP A 69 2.80 0.65 3.62
C ASP A 69 3.90 -0.16 2.92
N SER A 70 4.22 0.12 1.66
CA SER A 70 5.25 -0.69 0.96
C SER A 70 6.65 -0.12 0.95
N VAL A 71 6.84 1.08 1.46
CA VAL A 71 8.15 1.45 1.98
C VAL A 71 8.51 0.55 3.17
N ARG A 72 7.52 0.13 3.97
CA ARG A 72 7.72 -0.80 5.10
C ARG A 72 7.80 -2.26 4.65
N ASP A 73 6.98 -2.68 3.68
CA ASP A 73 7.02 -4.03 3.10
C ASP A 73 6.97 -4.04 1.56
N PRO A 74 8.13 -3.85 0.88
CA PRO A 74 8.19 -3.89 -0.59
C PRO A 74 7.89 -5.28 -1.17
N GLN A 75 8.21 -6.35 -0.43
CA GLN A 75 8.02 -7.71 -0.90
C GLN A 75 6.55 -8.12 -0.83
N GLY A 76 5.85 -7.76 0.25
CA GLY A 76 4.41 -7.99 0.40
C GLY A 76 3.61 -7.35 -0.72
N ARG A 77 3.98 -6.15 -1.18
CA ARG A 77 3.32 -5.52 -2.34
C ARG A 77 3.56 -6.26 -3.65
N ARG A 78 4.77 -6.76 -3.91
CA ARG A 78 5.03 -7.61 -5.09
C ARG A 78 4.20 -8.89 -5.05
N GLN A 79 4.22 -9.59 -3.91
CA GLN A 79 3.42 -10.79 -3.70
C GLN A 79 1.92 -10.54 -3.84
N MET A 80 1.43 -9.36 -3.43
CA MET A 80 0.05 -8.97 -3.61
C MET A 80 -0.31 -8.89 -5.11
N HIS A 81 0.53 -8.25 -5.93
CA HIS A 81 0.31 -8.16 -7.38
C HIS A 81 0.38 -9.54 -8.04
N GLU A 82 1.38 -10.36 -7.70
CA GLU A 82 1.47 -11.74 -8.18
C GLU A 82 0.20 -12.55 -7.87
N ARG A 83 -0.29 -12.46 -6.63
CA ARG A 83 -1.54 -13.13 -6.22
C ARG A 83 -2.76 -12.57 -6.96
N ALA A 84 -2.79 -11.26 -7.24
CA ALA A 84 -3.87 -10.65 -8.00
C ALA A 84 -3.90 -11.21 -9.45
N GLU A 85 -2.75 -11.36 -10.09
CA GLU A 85 -2.63 -11.95 -11.43
C GLU A 85 -3.13 -13.41 -11.44
N HIS A 86 -2.70 -14.24 -10.49
CA HIS A 86 -3.19 -15.62 -10.37
C HIS A 86 -4.72 -15.69 -10.20
N VAL A 87 -5.29 -14.80 -9.40
CA VAL A 87 -6.76 -14.72 -9.21
C VAL A 87 -7.45 -14.29 -10.51
N LEU A 88 -6.92 -13.30 -11.23
CA LEU A 88 -7.46 -12.84 -12.51
C LEU A 88 -7.35 -13.92 -13.60
N ALA A 89 -6.31 -14.76 -13.55
CA ALA A 89 -6.13 -15.92 -14.42
C ALA A 89 -7.06 -17.10 -14.08
N GLY A 90 -7.85 -17.00 -13.00
CA GLY A 90 -8.77 -18.04 -12.56
C GLY A 90 -8.10 -19.22 -11.86
N GLU A 91 -6.86 -19.05 -11.38
CA GLU A 91 -6.15 -20.11 -10.67
C GLU A 91 -6.75 -20.35 -9.27
N PRO A 92 -6.62 -21.58 -8.73
CA PRO A 92 -7.11 -21.92 -7.40
C PRO A 92 -6.48 -21.00 -6.35
N ARG A 93 -7.33 -20.28 -5.61
CA ARG A 93 -6.88 -19.43 -4.51
C ARG A 93 -6.35 -20.31 -3.37
N SER A 94 -5.15 -20.02 -2.87
CA SER A 94 -4.71 -20.62 -1.61
C SER A 94 -5.66 -20.21 -0.48
N GLU A 95 -6.16 -21.18 0.28
CA GLU A 95 -6.91 -20.90 1.48
C GLU A 95 -6.01 -20.12 2.45
N GLY A 96 -6.48 -18.94 2.86
CA GLY A 96 -5.75 -18.09 3.80
C GLY A 96 -5.69 -18.76 5.18
N LYS A 97 -4.74 -18.34 6.01
CA LYS A 97 -4.71 -18.78 7.40
C LYS A 97 -5.88 -18.18 8.17
N PRO A 98 -6.50 -18.94 9.10
CA PRO A 98 -7.48 -18.40 10.02
C PRO A 98 -6.96 -17.17 10.77
N TRP A 99 -7.82 -16.17 10.99
CA TRP A 99 -7.45 -14.91 11.64
C TRP A 99 -6.79 -15.12 13.02
N ARG A 100 -7.28 -16.08 13.79
CA ARG A 100 -6.70 -16.47 15.09
C ARG A 100 -5.25 -16.92 14.98
N GLU A 101 -4.91 -17.71 13.96
CA GLU A 101 -3.52 -18.17 13.76
C GLU A 101 -2.59 -17.02 13.39
N ILE A 102 -3.07 -16.06 12.59
CA ILE A 102 -2.31 -14.86 12.22
C ILE A 102 -2.03 -14.00 13.45
N LEU A 103 -3.04 -13.82 14.32
CA LEU A 103 -2.90 -13.03 15.54
C LEU A 103 -1.98 -13.71 16.56
N ALA A 104 -2.12 -15.02 16.76
CA ALA A 104 -1.22 -15.80 17.60
C ALA A 104 0.24 -15.71 17.15
N ALA A 105 0.51 -15.82 15.83
CA ALA A 105 1.85 -15.66 15.27
C ALA A 105 2.44 -14.25 15.46
N ARG A 106 1.58 -13.25 15.71
CA ARG A 106 1.96 -11.86 16.00
C ARG A 106 2.03 -11.55 17.51
N GLY A 107 1.81 -12.55 18.37
CA GLY A 107 1.79 -12.39 19.82
C GLY A 107 0.56 -11.64 20.35
N ILE A 108 -0.54 -11.61 19.58
CA ILE A 108 -1.80 -11.00 19.98
C ILE A 108 -2.74 -12.11 20.43
N ASP A 109 -3.14 -12.08 21.70
CA ASP A 109 -4.09 -13.05 22.29
C ASP A 109 -5.54 -12.61 22.01
N VAL A 110 -6.42 -13.56 21.65
CA VAL A 110 -7.80 -13.31 21.17
C VAL A 110 -8.79 -14.29 21.79
#